data_AF-A0A2E5CTM9-F1
#
_entry.id   AF-A0A2E5CTM9-F1
#
_cell.length_a   1.000
_cell.length_b   1.000
_cell.length_c   1.000
_cell.angle_alpha   90.00
_cell.angle_beta   90.00
_cell.angle_gamma   90.00
#
_symmetry.space_group_name_H-M   'P 1'
#
loop_
_entity.id
_entity.type
_entity.pdbx_description
1 polymer ?
#
loop_
_entity_poly.entity_id
_entity_poly.type
_entity_poly.pdbx_seq_one_letter_code
_entity_poly.pdbx_strand_id
1 'polypeptide(L)'
;MKKLLFVLAFTFIVQQVFSQLYIVSVLSIHSDPTNTCTYSGYDLAIYVVDPTGAETVTCIDDDVDDYGLKTLAQVLNNIIAQGYKITNIQTGAIEGEGALTFLQTKNMDPAFGVDPSEELLPGTTFFLSVP
;
A
#
# COMPACT_ATOMS: atom_id res chain seq x y z
N MET A 1 9.60 43.97 -20.50
CA MET A 1 9.82 42.53 -20.28
C MET A 1 9.05 41.96 -19.07
N LYS A 2 7.80 42.40 -18.79
CA LYS A 2 7.02 41.95 -17.61
C LYS A 2 6.05 40.79 -17.89
N LYS A 3 5.74 40.51 -19.16
CA LYS A 3 4.75 39.48 -19.56
C LYS A 3 5.27 38.04 -19.43
N LEU A 4 6.59 37.86 -19.37
CA LEU A 4 7.25 36.55 -19.37
C LEU A 4 7.31 35.91 -17.97
N LEU A 5 7.36 36.73 -16.91
CA LEU A 5 7.35 36.27 -15.51
C LEU A 5 6.02 35.60 -15.11
N PHE A 6 4.91 36.06 -15.69
CA PHE A 6 3.58 35.55 -15.36
C PHE A 6 3.37 34.14 -15.92
N VAL A 7 3.85 33.87 -17.14
CA VAL A 7 3.74 32.54 -17.77
C VAL A 7 4.60 31.51 -17.02
N LEU A 8 5.79 31.90 -16.58
CA LEU A 8 6.68 31.03 -15.80
C LEU A 8 6.05 30.62 -14.45
N ALA A 9 5.42 31.56 -13.75
CA ALA A 9 4.76 31.28 -12.46
C ALA A 9 3.60 30.28 -12.60
N PHE A 10 2.82 30.34 -13.69
CA PHE A 10 1.74 29.40 -13.94
C PHE A 10 2.25 27.99 -14.30
N THR A 11 3.36 27.87 -15.04
CA THR A 11 3.93 26.54 -15.34
C THR A 11 4.49 25.85 -14.10
N PHE A 12 5.07 26.59 -13.15
CA PHE A 12 5.57 26.02 -11.89
C PHE A 12 4.45 25.61 -10.92
N ILE A 13 3.34 26.34 -10.89
CA ILE A 13 2.19 26.01 -10.03
C ILE A 13 1.43 24.79 -10.58
N VAL A 14 1.30 24.66 -11.92
CA VAL A 14 0.58 23.54 -12.53
C VAL A 14 1.37 22.22 -12.45
N GLN A 15 2.70 22.25 -12.47
CA GLN A 15 3.53 21.05 -12.30
C GLN A 15 3.49 20.45 -10.89
N GLN A 16 3.00 21.18 -9.88
CA GLN A 16 2.98 20.75 -8.48
C GLN A 16 1.64 20.12 -8.04
N VAL A 17 0.64 20.04 -8.92
CA VAL A 17 -0.72 19.57 -8.55
C VAL A 17 -0.95 18.07 -8.80
N PHE A 18 -0.03 17.40 -9.49
CA PHE A 18 -0.10 15.96 -9.77
C PHE A 18 1.20 15.32 -9.24
N SER A 19 1.25 14.45 -8.24
CA SER A 19 0.21 13.62 -7.61
C SER A 19 0.51 13.46 -6.11
N GLN A 20 -0.39 13.94 -5.24
CA GLN A 20 -0.35 13.61 -3.80
C GLN A 20 -0.94 12.21 -3.59
N LEU A 21 -0.33 11.20 -4.21
CA LEU A 21 -0.77 9.82 -4.18
C LEU A 21 0.36 8.94 -3.65
N TYR A 22 0.09 8.20 -2.59
CA TYR A 22 0.85 7.03 -2.20
C TYR A 22 0.17 5.78 -2.76
N ILE A 23 0.97 4.86 -3.26
CA ILE A 23 0.54 3.51 -3.62
C ILE A 23 1.29 2.56 -2.70
N VAL A 24 0.57 1.77 -1.91
CA VAL A 24 1.15 0.76 -1.03
C VAL A 24 0.63 -0.60 -1.48
N SER A 25 1.49 -1.45 -1.99
CA SER A 25 1.15 -2.78 -2.47
C SER A 25 1.81 -3.85 -1.62
N VAL A 26 1.08 -4.91 -1.35
CA VAL A 26 1.59 -6.12 -0.74
C VAL A 26 1.84 -7.08 -1.89
N LEU A 27 3.08 -7.53 -2.04
CA LEU A 27 3.52 -8.38 -3.11
C LEU A 27 4.00 -9.70 -2.53
N SER A 28 3.88 -10.78 -3.30
CA SER A 28 4.73 -11.95 -3.07
C SER A 28 6.16 -11.56 -3.45
N ILE A 29 7.15 -12.08 -2.73
CA ILE A 29 8.58 -11.86 -3.04
C ILE A 29 8.96 -12.24 -4.49
N HIS A 30 8.25 -13.21 -5.10
CA HIS A 30 8.44 -13.62 -6.49
C HIS A 30 8.00 -12.54 -7.50
N SER A 31 7.22 -11.57 -7.04
CA SER A 31 6.68 -10.46 -7.82
C SER A 31 7.30 -9.10 -7.43
N ASP A 32 8.37 -9.09 -6.63
CA ASP A 32 9.10 -7.87 -6.30
C ASP A 32 9.74 -7.28 -7.58
N PRO A 33 9.30 -6.10 -8.05
CA PRO A 33 9.85 -5.48 -9.27
C PRO A 33 11.31 -5.06 -9.12
N THR A 34 11.79 -4.91 -7.88
CA THR A 34 13.13 -4.40 -7.57
C THR A 34 14.16 -5.50 -7.33
N ASN A 35 13.73 -6.77 -7.18
CA ASN A 35 14.56 -7.91 -6.77
C ASN A 35 15.37 -7.62 -5.48
N THR A 36 14.84 -6.79 -4.59
CA THR A 36 15.49 -6.41 -3.33
C THR A 36 15.31 -7.49 -2.28
N CYS A 37 14.18 -8.20 -2.29
CA CYS A 37 13.91 -9.29 -1.36
C CYS A 37 14.49 -10.62 -1.88
N THR A 38 15.40 -11.22 -1.11
CA THR A 38 15.97 -12.54 -1.42
C THR A 38 15.18 -13.66 -0.77
N TYR A 39 15.06 -14.80 -1.47
CA TYR A 39 14.27 -16.00 -1.13
C TYR A 39 14.55 -16.70 0.22
N SER A 40 15.34 -16.14 1.13
CA SER A 40 15.74 -16.79 2.37
C SER A 40 14.78 -16.44 3.53
N GLY A 41 13.58 -17.04 3.53
CA GLY A 41 12.61 -16.91 4.64
C GLY A 41 11.67 -15.71 4.56
N TYR A 42 11.44 -15.17 3.37
CA TYR A 42 10.51 -14.06 3.16
C TYR A 42 9.44 -14.52 2.18
N ASP A 43 8.16 -14.39 2.53
CA ASP A 43 7.05 -14.76 1.64
C ASP A 43 6.32 -13.53 1.06
N LEU A 44 6.42 -12.40 1.76
CA LEU A 44 5.75 -11.15 1.41
C LEU A 44 6.72 -9.97 1.36
N ALA A 45 6.36 -8.96 0.58
CA ALA A 45 7.04 -7.68 0.52
C ALA A 45 6.03 -6.54 0.47
N ILE A 46 6.30 -5.45 1.17
CA ILE A 46 5.53 -4.21 1.06
C ILE A 46 6.28 -3.29 0.12
N TYR A 47 5.62 -2.96 -0.98
CA TYR A 47 6.07 -2.03 -1.99
C TYR A 47 5.35 -0.71 -1.81
N VAL A 48 6.08 0.40 -1.73
CA VAL A 48 5.53 1.74 -1.55
C VAL A 48 6.06 2.64 -2.65
N VAL A 49 5.15 3.28 -3.37
CA VAL A 49 5.44 4.40 -4.27
C VAL A 49 4.98 5.68 -3.59
N ASP A 50 5.90 6.63 -3.45
CA ASP A 50 5.61 7.93 -2.85
C ASP A 50 5.10 8.96 -3.89
N PRO A 51 4.60 10.13 -3.44
CA PRO A 51 4.13 11.22 -4.32
C PRO A 51 5.17 11.76 -5.30
N THR A 52 6.46 11.55 -5.02
CA THR A 52 7.57 11.95 -5.89
C THR A 52 7.90 10.88 -6.93
N GLY A 53 7.27 9.70 -6.83
CA GLY A 53 7.54 8.53 -7.65
C GLY A 53 8.72 7.69 -7.14
N ALA A 54 9.23 7.96 -5.94
CA ALA A 54 10.27 7.12 -5.35
C ALA A 54 9.65 5.82 -4.84
N GLU A 55 10.31 4.71 -5.17
CA GLU A 55 9.85 3.36 -4.85
C GLU A 55 10.69 2.81 -3.70
N THR A 56 10.03 2.20 -2.73
CA THR A 56 10.68 1.53 -1.59
C THR A 56 10.06 0.16 -1.37
N VAL A 57 10.91 -0.83 -1.08
CA VAL A 57 10.48 -2.20 -0.84
C VAL A 57 10.96 -2.63 0.53
N THR A 58 10.03 -3.13 1.35
CA THR A 58 10.31 -3.69 2.67
C THR A 58 9.98 -5.17 2.64
N CYS A 59 10.99 -6.01 2.84
CA CYS A 59 10.83 -7.47 2.88
C CYS A 59 10.26 -7.89 4.23
N ILE A 60 9.26 -8.77 4.22
CA ILE A 60 8.57 -9.25 5.43
C ILE A 60 8.94 -10.71 5.66
N ASP A 61 9.53 -10.96 6.82
CA ASP A 61 9.82 -12.29 7.33
C ASP A 61 8.54 -12.85 7.95
N ASP A 62 8.07 -13.99 7.45
CA ASP A 62 6.81 -14.62 7.84
C ASP A 62 6.81 -15.09 9.31
N ASP A 63 7.98 -15.48 9.82
CA ASP A 63 8.18 -15.96 11.18
C ASP A 63 8.09 -14.85 12.25
N VAL A 64 8.27 -13.58 11.86
CA VAL A 64 8.45 -12.46 12.79
C VAL A 64 7.26 -11.50 12.80
N ASP A 65 6.59 -11.35 11.66
CA ASP A 65 5.75 -10.17 11.41
C ASP A 65 4.25 -10.44 11.21
N ASP A 66 3.72 -11.55 11.76
CA ASP A 66 2.28 -11.85 11.73
C ASP A 66 1.70 -11.70 10.31
N TYR A 67 2.35 -12.40 9.36
CA TYR A 67 2.05 -12.33 7.93
C TYR A 67 2.09 -10.91 7.32
N GLY A 68 2.93 -10.02 7.87
CA GLY A 68 3.16 -8.67 7.33
C GLY A 68 2.17 -7.61 7.81
N LEU A 69 1.22 -7.97 8.67
CA LEU A 69 0.19 -7.04 9.15
C LEU A 69 0.77 -5.91 9.98
N LYS A 70 1.74 -6.21 10.83
CA LYS A 70 2.36 -5.21 11.70
C LYS A 70 3.18 -4.21 10.89
N THR A 71 4.02 -4.66 9.96
CA THR A 71 4.75 -3.74 9.08
C THR A 71 3.80 -2.94 8.19
N LEU A 72 2.76 -3.56 7.62
CA LEU A 72 1.77 -2.83 6.82
C LEU A 72 1.06 -1.76 7.66
N ALA A 73 0.63 -2.09 8.87
CA ALA A 73 -0.02 -1.14 9.77
C ALA A 73 0.92 0.03 10.10
N GLN A 74 2.21 -0.22 10.35
CA GLN A 74 3.18 0.86 10.57
C GLN A 74 3.34 1.76 9.35
N VAL A 75 3.49 1.19 8.16
CA VAL A 75 3.61 1.94 6.90
C VAL A 75 2.36 2.80 6.68
N LEU A 76 1.17 2.22 6.78
CA LEU A 76 -0.08 2.94 6.58
C LEU A 76 -0.27 4.04 7.64
N ASN A 77 0.01 3.77 8.91
CA ASN A 77 -0.08 4.77 9.98
C ASN A 77 0.89 5.94 9.76
N ASN A 78 2.11 5.67 9.29
CA ASN A 78 3.09 6.70 8.97
C ASN A 78 2.62 7.59 7.81
N ILE A 79 1.96 7.02 6.79
CA ILE A 79 1.41 7.79 5.67
C ILE A 79 0.16 8.58 6.10
N ILE A 80 -0.73 7.97 6.88
CA ILE A 80 -1.95 8.63 7.40
C ILE A 80 -1.59 9.79 8.34
N ALA A 81 -0.54 9.64 9.16
CA ALA A 81 -0.05 10.72 10.04
C ALA A 81 0.43 11.96 9.26
N GLN A 82 0.79 11.80 7.97
CA GLN A 82 1.15 12.90 7.07
C GLN A 82 -0.08 13.59 6.43
N GLY A 83 -1.31 13.15 6.76
CA GLY A 83 -2.56 13.75 6.29
C GLY A 83 -3.21 13.04 5.10
N TYR A 84 -2.64 11.92 4.65
CA TYR A 84 -3.20 11.11 3.58
C TYR A 84 -4.35 10.23 4.10
N LYS A 85 -5.30 9.93 3.22
CA LYS A 85 -6.43 9.05 3.49
C LYS A 85 -6.46 7.93 2.46
N ILE A 86 -6.81 6.72 2.91
CA ILE A 86 -7.08 5.61 1.99
C ILE A 86 -8.30 5.99 1.14
N THR A 87 -8.11 6.06 -0.18
CA THR A 87 -9.16 6.41 -1.14
C THR A 87 -9.62 5.21 -1.95
N ASN A 88 -8.76 4.20 -2.12
CA ASN A 88 -9.11 2.95 -2.77
C ASN A 88 -8.30 1.80 -2.19
N ILE A 89 -8.89 0.61 -2.19
CA ILE A 89 -8.22 -0.65 -1.91
C ILE A 89 -8.56 -1.59 -3.06
N GLN A 90 -7.53 -2.07 -3.73
CA GLN A 90 -7.63 -3.09 -4.77
C GLN A 90 -7.05 -4.39 -4.22
N THR A 91 -7.89 -5.37 -3.96
CA THR A 91 -7.42 -6.72 -3.60
C THR A 91 -7.01 -7.47 -4.87
N GLY A 92 -5.85 -8.12 -4.86
CA GLY A 92 -5.46 -9.04 -5.91
C GLY A 92 -6.49 -10.17 -6.05
N ALA A 93 -6.82 -10.55 -7.29
CA ALA A 93 -7.69 -11.69 -7.53
C ALA A 93 -6.92 -12.98 -7.23
N ILE A 94 -7.29 -13.67 -6.15
CA ILE A 94 -7.01 -15.09 -6.00
C ILE A 94 -8.32 -15.80 -6.36
N GLU A 95 -8.28 -16.70 -7.34
CA GLU A 95 -9.40 -17.62 -7.59
C GLU A 95 -9.55 -18.52 -6.36
N GLY A 96 -10.38 -18.10 -5.41
CA GLY A 96 -10.64 -18.83 -4.17
C GLY A 96 -10.44 -17.95 -2.93
N GLU A 97 -11.57 -17.50 -2.38
CA GLU A 97 -11.81 -17.08 -0.98
C GLU A 97 -10.89 -16.00 -0.35
N GLY A 98 -11.51 -14.90 0.11
CA GLY A 98 -10.96 -14.12 1.23
C GLY A 98 -10.43 -12.71 0.96
N ALA A 99 -11.00 -11.92 0.03
CA ALA A 99 -10.67 -10.50 -0.06
C ALA A 99 -10.97 -9.76 1.27
N LEU A 100 -9.92 -9.34 1.98
CA LEU A 100 -9.89 -8.44 3.15
C LEU A 100 -11.22 -8.27 3.91
N THR A 101 -11.48 -9.15 4.88
CA THR A 101 -12.44 -8.88 5.95
C THR A 101 -11.76 -8.08 7.07
N PHE A 102 -11.08 -6.97 6.75
CA PHE A 102 -10.39 -6.12 7.75
C PHE A 102 -11.24 -4.94 8.26
N LEU A 103 -12.38 -4.66 7.63
CA LEU A 103 -13.23 -3.51 8.01
C LEU A 103 -14.62 -3.88 8.55
N GLN A 104 -14.93 -5.16 8.76
CA GLN A 104 -16.31 -5.56 9.13
C GLN A 104 -16.50 -6.71 10.13
N THR A 105 -15.45 -7.33 10.69
CA THR A 105 -15.61 -8.52 11.56
C THR A 105 -15.76 -8.26 13.06
N LYS A 106 -15.89 -7.01 13.52
CA LYS A 106 -16.24 -6.80 14.94
C LYS A 106 -17.71 -7.08 15.26
N ASN A 107 -18.57 -7.44 14.29
CA ASN A 107 -20.02 -7.49 14.48
C ASN A 107 -20.80 -8.66 13.85
N MET A 108 -20.20 -9.77 13.41
CA MET A 108 -21.00 -10.91 12.89
C MET A 108 -20.58 -12.29 13.41
N ASP A 109 -21.61 -13.08 13.69
CA ASP A 109 -21.69 -14.36 14.44
C ASP A 109 -20.68 -15.46 14.04
N PRO A 110 -20.25 -16.31 14.99
CA PRO A 110 -19.25 -17.36 14.78
C PRO A 110 -19.87 -18.70 14.34
N ALA A 111 -20.79 -18.70 13.36
CA ALA A 111 -21.55 -19.90 12.98
C ALA A 111 -21.07 -20.59 11.69
N PHE A 112 -20.02 -20.11 11.04
CA PHE A 112 -19.44 -20.74 9.85
C PHE A 112 -17.93 -20.88 10.04
N GLY A 113 -17.44 -22.12 10.06
CA GLY A 113 -16.04 -22.48 10.28
C GLY A 113 -15.14 -22.14 9.09
N VAL A 114 -15.04 -20.87 8.74
CA VAL A 114 -13.89 -20.34 8.02
C VAL A 114 -12.87 -20.02 9.10
N ASP A 115 -11.74 -20.73 9.11
CA ASP A 115 -10.58 -20.33 9.92
C ASP A 115 -10.17 -18.95 9.39
N PRO A 116 -10.37 -17.85 10.14
CA PRO A 116 -9.95 -16.54 9.70
C PRO A 116 -8.45 -16.46 10.00
N SER A 117 -7.63 -17.23 9.28
CA SER A 117 -6.21 -16.92 9.26
C SER A 117 -6.11 -15.49 8.73
N GLU A 118 -5.61 -14.61 9.59
CA GLU A 118 -5.52 -13.17 9.40
C GLU A 118 -4.43 -12.85 8.36
N GLU A 119 -4.46 -13.51 7.21
CA GLU A 119 -3.38 -13.49 6.24
C GLU A 119 -3.56 -12.34 5.26
N LEU A 120 -2.48 -11.58 5.11
CA LEU A 120 -2.41 -10.47 4.19
C LEU A 120 -2.24 -11.00 2.77
N LEU A 121 -3.29 -10.88 1.98
CA LEU A 121 -3.29 -11.45 0.63
C LEU A 121 -2.28 -10.71 -0.29
N PRO A 122 -1.32 -11.42 -0.92
CA PRO A 122 -0.45 -10.83 -1.92
C PRO A 122 -1.27 -10.31 -3.10
N GLY A 123 -0.84 -9.19 -3.67
CA GLY A 123 -1.55 -8.44 -4.71
C GLY A 123 -2.49 -7.35 -4.17
N THR A 124 -2.69 -7.25 -2.86
CA THR A 124 -3.47 -6.16 -2.26
C THR A 124 -2.74 -4.83 -2.43
N THR A 125 -3.44 -3.81 -2.92
CA THR A 125 -2.91 -2.46 -3.14
C THR A 125 -3.82 -1.42 -2.49
N PHE A 126 -3.23 -0.51 -1.72
CA PHE A 126 -3.86 0.62 -1.08
C PHE A 126 -3.45 1.90 -1.81
N PHE A 127 -4.43 2.70 -2.18
CA PHE A 127 -4.21 4.03 -2.73
C PHE A 127 -4.54 5.03 -1.63
N LEU A 128 -3.57 5.89 -1.30
CA LEU A 128 -3.76 6.94 -0.31
C LEU A 128 -3.53 8.30 -0.95
N SER A 129 -4.46 9.23 -0.77
CA SER A 129 -4.30 10.61 -1.25
C SER A 129 -4.68 11.63 -0.20
N VAL A 130 -4.15 12.84 -0.35
CA VAL A 130 -4.63 13.99 0.42
C VAL A 130 -5.99 14.42 -0.14
N PRO A 131 -6.97 14.78 0.72
CA PRO A 131 -8.29 15.25 0.30
C PRO A 131 -8.29 16.62 -0.38
#